data_AF-A0A182ICK4-F1
#
_entry.id   AF-A0A182ICK4-F1
#
_cell.length_a   1.000
_cell.length_b   1.000
_cell.length_c   1.000
_cell.angle_alpha   90.00
_cell.angle_beta   90.00
_cell.angle_gamma   90.00
#
_symmetry.space_group_name_H-M   'P 1'
#
loop_
_entity.id
_entity.type
_entity.pdbx_description
1 polymer ?
#
loop_
_entity_poly.entity_id
_entity_poly.type
_entity_poly.pdbx_seq_one_letter_code
_entity_poly.pdbx_strand_id
1 'polypeptide(L)'
;MKFWKDLILSSCRESGSSVVSVTILKERFRRKGTVPYCLNTVFHDMLSKRELCSDILLKDHGKAGVYGLNLWTVGQLIKTPLVWSYETVRAITGFVNFNESDSYIVKSIAVEHMKIIENVVATHNLQNKTMKYEDFLFILFQSSNITRNGVDPPIIFLEKEKRLTTESVIIDDTKTFLIKFASIDGIAQPITSIEKSIYEIEQRENRLMEDITSIEHDISQTMEKVRQHIQNGQKQMAKTLLKKKHILEKSMQLKITALDTLQGILQKIHNCQSDKNVIKAYQLGTDALKNVLNTSGITIEQLDNTVTEMKNVLEQHNEMLSMISAVPIDDIDELELELELGDLIDMKLTESNIDKHNISTPALVPPVENRPSNAHDFDTEIEK
;
A
#
# COMPACT_ATOMS: atom_id res chain seq x y z
N MET A 1 -39.00 24.53 -11.01
CA MET A 1 -37.86 23.76 -11.56
C MET A 1 -36.50 24.22 -11.03
N LYS A 2 -36.14 25.51 -11.14
CA LYS A 2 -34.82 26.04 -10.72
C LYS A 2 -34.38 25.60 -9.31
N PHE A 3 -35.23 25.80 -8.30
CA PHE A 3 -34.95 25.37 -6.92
C PHE A 3 -34.47 23.91 -6.80
N TRP A 4 -35.16 22.96 -7.44
CA TRP A 4 -34.81 21.54 -7.35
C TRP A 4 -33.51 21.21 -8.08
N LYS A 5 -33.23 21.86 -9.21
CA LYS A 5 -31.95 21.72 -9.92
C LYS A 5 -30.80 22.23 -9.06
N ASP A 6 -30.95 23.42 -8.50
CA ASP A 6 -29.95 24.03 -7.62
C ASP A 6 -29.71 23.17 -6.38
N LEU A 7 -30.77 22.57 -5.82
CA LEU A 7 -30.67 21.64 -4.69
C LEU A 7 -29.95 20.34 -5.06
N ILE A 8 -30.21 19.76 -6.23
CA ILE A 8 -29.49 18.58 -6.73
C ILE A 8 -28.00 18.91 -6.88
N LEU A 9 -27.67 20.05 -7.50
CA LEU A 9 -26.29 20.49 -7.67
C LEU A 9 -25.59 20.69 -6.32
N SER A 10 -26.23 21.38 -5.38
CA SER A 10 -25.70 21.58 -4.02
C SER A 10 -25.47 20.24 -3.32
N SER A 11 -26.42 19.31 -3.45
CA SER A 11 -26.31 17.99 -2.86
C SER A 11 -25.16 17.17 -3.44
N CYS A 12 -24.94 17.25 -4.75
CA CYS A 12 -23.81 16.59 -5.40
C CYS A 12 -22.48 17.11 -4.86
N ARG A 13 -22.32 18.45 -4.73
CA ARG A 13 -21.12 19.08 -4.18
C ARG A 13 -20.84 18.67 -2.73
N GLU A 14 -21.88 18.65 -1.90
CA GLU A 14 -21.78 18.22 -0.50
C GLU A 14 -21.42 16.74 -0.38
N SER A 15 -22.01 15.89 -1.24
CA SER A 15 -21.74 14.45 -1.23
C SER A 15 -20.45 14.05 -1.95
N GLY A 16 -19.77 14.98 -2.63
CA GLY A 16 -18.57 14.69 -3.39
C GLY A 16 -18.79 13.71 -4.54
N SER A 17 -20.00 13.64 -5.11
CA SER A 17 -20.33 12.77 -6.24
C SER A 17 -21.26 13.47 -7.22
N SER A 18 -20.95 13.32 -8.51
CA SER A 18 -21.82 13.75 -9.61
C SER A 18 -22.87 12.70 -9.98
N VAL A 19 -22.85 11.52 -9.34
CA VAL A 19 -23.78 10.41 -9.61
C VAL A 19 -25.00 10.53 -8.72
N VAL A 20 -26.19 10.50 -9.33
CA VAL A 20 -27.49 10.62 -8.64
C VAL A 20 -28.51 9.64 -9.22
N SER A 21 -29.42 9.18 -8.38
CA SER A 21 -30.66 8.51 -8.81
C SER A 21 -31.84 9.19 -8.14
N VAL A 22 -33.05 8.99 -8.67
CA VAL A 22 -34.25 9.53 -8.03
C VAL A 22 -34.45 8.89 -6.65
N THR A 23 -34.15 7.60 -6.49
CA THR A 23 -34.19 6.92 -5.19
C THR A 23 -33.25 7.58 -4.17
N ILE A 24 -31.98 7.83 -4.55
CA ILE A 24 -31.00 8.47 -3.67
C ILE A 24 -31.47 9.87 -3.25
N LEU A 25 -31.99 10.65 -4.20
CA LEU A 25 -32.43 12.02 -3.94
C LEU A 25 -33.73 12.07 -3.13
N LYS A 26 -34.65 11.12 -3.31
CA LYS A 26 -35.85 11.00 -2.48
C LYS A 26 -35.49 10.78 -1.02
N GLU A 27 -34.56 9.88 -0.74
CA GLU A 27 -34.08 9.65 0.62
C GLU A 27 -33.36 10.87 1.18
N ARG A 28 -32.45 11.47 0.41
CA ARG A 28 -31.66 12.61 0.86
C ARG A 28 -32.49 13.88 1.09
N PHE A 29 -33.55 14.09 0.30
CA PHE A 29 -34.45 15.24 0.43
C PHE A 29 -35.70 14.94 1.26
N ARG A 30 -35.76 13.78 1.91
CA ARG A 30 -36.87 13.41 2.80
C ARG A 30 -36.96 14.39 3.96
N ARG A 31 -38.13 14.98 4.17
CA ARG A 31 -38.41 15.88 5.29
C ARG A 31 -39.72 15.52 5.94
N LYS A 32 -39.71 15.35 7.27
CA LYS A 32 -40.89 15.00 8.08
C LYS A 32 -41.66 13.79 7.50
N GLY A 33 -40.93 12.77 7.03
CA GLY A 33 -41.51 11.57 6.42
C GLY A 33 -42.03 11.71 4.99
N THR A 34 -41.94 12.90 4.37
CA THR A 34 -42.37 13.14 2.98
C THR A 34 -41.17 13.23 2.03
N VAL A 35 -41.34 12.73 0.80
CA VAL A 35 -40.34 12.81 -0.27
C VAL A 35 -40.83 13.69 -1.42
N PRO A 36 -39.94 14.33 -2.19
CA PRO A 36 -40.38 15.22 -3.25
C PRO A 36 -40.91 14.44 -4.49
N TYR A 37 -42.21 14.52 -4.75
CA TYR A 37 -42.87 13.85 -5.89
C TYR A 37 -42.44 14.39 -7.25
N CYS A 38 -41.98 15.64 -7.31
CA CYS A 38 -41.60 16.30 -8.56
C CYS A 38 -40.23 15.87 -9.11
N LEU A 39 -39.46 15.02 -8.41
CA LEU A 39 -38.12 14.62 -8.84
C LEU A 39 -38.11 13.95 -10.22
N ASN A 40 -39.11 13.12 -10.52
CA ASN A 40 -39.24 12.50 -11.86
C ASN A 40 -39.41 13.55 -12.97
N THR A 41 -40.24 14.58 -12.73
CA THR A 41 -40.40 15.69 -13.67
C THR A 41 -39.12 16.51 -13.82
N VAL A 42 -38.40 16.73 -12.71
CA VAL A 42 -37.10 17.44 -12.71
C VAL A 42 -36.07 16.66 -13.52
N PHE A 43 -35.95 15.34 -13.32
CA PHE A 43 -35.05 14.47 -14.08
C PHE A 43 -35.37 14.49 -15.56
N HIS A 44 -36.65 14.38 -15.93
CA HIS A 44 -37.08 14.47 -17.32
C HIS A 44 -36.67 15.81 -17.97
N ASP A 45 -36.86 16.95 -17.27
CA ASP A 45 -36.41 18.26 -17.76
C ASP A 45 -34.88 18.38 -17.86
N MET A 46 -34.14 17.84 -16.90
CA MET A 46 -32.66 17.86 -16.93
C MET A 46 -32.11 16.94 -18.04
N LEU A 47 -32.74 15.79 -18.28
CA LEU A 47 -32.38 14.88 -19.37
C LEU A 47 -32.68 15.49 -20.75
N SER A 48 -33.86 16.10 -20.93
CA SER A 48 -34.23 16.75 -22.20
C SER A 48 -33.30 17.91 -22.54
N LYS A 49 -32.81 18.64 -21.52
CA LYS A 49 -31.80 19.69 -21.63
C LYS A 49 -30.36 19.18 -21.70
N ARG A 50 -30.13 17.87 -21.66
CA ARG A 50 -28.82 17.21 -21.66
C ARG A 50 -27.92 17.61 -20.47
N GLU A 51 -28.50 18.05 -19.37
CA GLU A 51 -27.80 18.35 -18.10
C GLU A 51 -27.45 17.05 -17.34
N LEU A 52 -28.26 16.00 -17.54
CA LEU A 52 -28.01 14.63 -17.06
C LEU A 52 -27.56 13.72 -18.23
N CYS A 53 -26.76 12.70 -17.92
CA CYS A 53 -26.55 11.56 -18.80
C CYS A 53 -26.66 10.24 -18.04
N SER A 54 -27.12 9.19 -18.74
CA SER A 54 -27.24 7.86 -18.16
C SER A 54 -25.88 7.30 -17.79
N ASP A 55 -25.84 6.67 -16.61
CA ASP A 55 -24.69 5.98 -16.06
C ASP A 55 -24.49 4.56 -16.63
N ILE A 56 -25.33 4.12 -17.57
CA ILE A 56 -25.25 2.77 -18.16
C ILE A 56 -23.88 2.50 -18.80
N LEU A 57 -23.15 3.53 -19.21
CA LEU A 57 -21.76 3.42 -19.67
C LEU A 57 -20.74 3.09 -18.57
N LEU A 58 -21.08 3.26 -17.28
CA LEU A 58 -20.28 2.82 -16.13
C LEU A 58 -20.56 1.36 -15.71
N LYS A 59 -21.63 0.74 -16.22
CA LYS A 59 -22.14 -0.54 -15.69
C LYS A 59 -21.73 -1.79 -16.48
N ASP A 60 -21.05 -1.68 -17.61
CA ASP A 60 -20.68 -2.87 -18.39
C ASP A 60 -19.34 -3.46 -17.91
N HIS A 61 -19.45 -4.58 -17.19
CA HIS A 61 -18.41 -5.53 -16.75
C HIS A 61 -17.59 -5.21 -15.48
N GLY A 62 -18.23 -5.25 -14.31
CA GLY A 62 -17.54 -5.34 -13.02
C GLY A 62 -17.23 -6.78 -12.59
N LYS A 63 -15.94 -7.13 -12.48
CA LYS A 63 -15.47 -7.96 -11.35
C LYS A 63 -14.88 -6.99 -10.32
N ALA A 64 -15.36 -7.08 -9.08
CA ALA A 64 -14.96 -6.22 -7.98
C ALA A 64 -13.44 -6.33 -7.74
N GLY A 65 -12.75 -5.19 -7.78
CA GLY A 65 -11.39 -5.08 -7.23
C GLY A 65 -11.41 -5.15 -5.71
N VAL A 66 -10.23 -5.36 -5.10
CA VAL A 66 -9.99 -5.56 -3.65
C VAL A 66 -10.61 -4.47 -2.77
N TYR A 67 -10.99 -3.32 -3.33
CA TYR A 67 -11.57 -2.19 -2.63
C TYR A 67 -13.03 -1.88 -3.01
N GLY A 68 -13.78 -2.80 -3.63
CA GLY A 68 -15.20 -2.57 -3.95
C GLY A 68 -15.46 -1.46 -4.98
N LEU A 69 -14.44 -1.07 -5.73
CA LEU A 69 -14.56 -0.23 -6.92
C LEU A 69 -14.92 -1.13 -8.12
N ASN A 70 -15.89 -0.69 -8.91
CA ASN A 70 -16.16 -1.29 -10.22
C ASN A 70 -15.06 -0.82 -11.17
N LEU A 71 -13.97 -1.60 -11.25
CA LEU A 71 -12.81 -1.34 -12.10
C LEU A 71 -13.20 -1.57 -13.58
N TRP A 72 -13.80 -0.55 -14.19
CA TRP A 72 -14.14 -0.55 -15.61
C TRP A 72 -12.87 -0.38 -16.47
N THR A 73 -12.92 -1.05 -17.61
CA THR A 73 -11.85 -1.34 -18.55
C THR A 73 -11.20 -0.10 -19.16
N VAL A 74 -9.98 0.24 -18.74
CA VAL A 74 -9.12 1.14 -19.54
C VAL A 74 -8.19 0.40 -20.52
N GLY A 75 -8.39 -0.90 -20.69
CA GLY A 75 -7.53 -1.75 -21.53
C GLY A 75 -8.04 -2.00 -22.95
N GLN A 76 -9.27 -1.62 -23.30
CA GLN A 76 -9.83 -1.86 -24.64
C GLN A 76 -10.96 -0.86 -24.93
N LEU A 77 -10.58 0.36 -25.32
CA LEU A 77 -11.55 1.31 -25.85
C LEU A 77 -12.01 0.84 -27.24
N ILE A 78 -13.22 0.31 -27.24
CA ILE A 78 -14.01 -0.14 -28.37
C ILE A 78 -14.06 0.99 -29.42
N LYS A 79 -13.61 0.68 -30.64
CA LYS A 79 -13.78 1.47 -31.86
C LYS A 79 -15.25 1.51 -32.31
N THR A 80 -16.17 1.91 -31.44
CA THR A 80 -17.56 2.18 -31.83
C THR A 80 -17.90 3.62 -31.50
N PRO A 81 -18.38 4.41 -32.46
CA PRO A 81 -18.87 5.74 -32.16
C PRO A 81 -20.04 5.56 -31.20
N LEU A 82 -19.93 6.15 -30.02
CA LEU A 82 -21.03 6.20 -29.07
C LEU A 82 -22.22 6.84 -29.78
N VAL A 83 -23.22 6.02 -30.07
CA VAL A 83 -24.53 6.46 -30.52
C VAL A 83 -25.16 7.20 -29.35
N TRP A 84 -25.07 8.52 -29.37
CA TRP A 84 -25.70 9.46 -28.44
C TRP A 84 -27.21 9.54 -28.67
N SER A 85 -27.89 8.42 -28.82
CA SER A 85 -29.26 8.41 -29.28
C SER A 85 -30.23 8.56 -28.12
N TYR A 86 -30.59 9.82 -27.88
CA TYR A 86 -31.97 10.14 -27.51
C TYR A 86 -32.98 9.53 -28.53
N GLU A 87 -32.54 9.26 -29.76
CA GLU A 87 -33.34 8.69 -30.85
C GLU A 87 -33.74 7.22 -30.65
N THR A 88 -32.91 6.36 -30.04
CA THR A 88 -33.26 4.93 -29.88
C THR A 88 -34.26 4.71 -28.75
N VAL A 89 -34.28 5.62 -27.75
CA VAL A 89 -35.27 5.60 -26.66
C VAL A 89 -36.58 6.26 -27.08
N ARG A 90 -36.56 7.26 -27.99
CA ARG A 90 -37.80 7.84 -28.56
C ARG A 90 -38.52 6.87 -29.50
N ALA A 91 -37.80 5.93 -30.12
CA ALA A 91 -38.34 5.08 -31.18
C ALA A 91 -39.25 3.94 -30.70
N ILE A 92 -39.18 3.52 -29.43
CA ILE A 92 -39.83 2.25 -29.02
C ILE A 92 -41.10 2.43 -28.17
N THR A 93 -41.24 3.47 -27.34
CA THR A 93 -42.51 3.70 -26.60
C THR A 93 -42.65 5.15 -26.16
N GLY A 94 -43.78 5.77 -26.47
CA GLY A 94 -44.11 7.18 -26.18
C GLY A 94 -44.27 7.59 -24.71
N PHE A 95 -43.70 6.84 -23.76
CA PHE A 95 -43.53 7.24 -22.36
C PHE A 95 -42.20 6.66 -21.86
N VAL A 96 -41.30 7.51 -21.36
CA VAL A 96 -40.03 7.06 -20.75
C VAL A 96 -40.37 6.37 -19.43
N ASN A 97 -40.42 5.04 -19.42
CA ASN A 97 -40.40 4.27 -18.18
C ASN A 97 -38.99 4.39 -17.58
N PHE A 98 -38.81 5.44 -16.79
CA PHE A 98 -37.62 5.70 -15.99
C PHE A 98 -37.64 4.79 -14.77
N ASN A 99 -36.59 3.99 -14.57
CA ASN A 99 -36.40 3.29 -13.32
C ASN A 99 -35.77 4.26 -12.31
N GLU A 100 -36.45 4.49 -11.18
CA GLU A 100 -35.99 5.44 -10.16
C GLU A 100 -34.64 5.09 -9.54
N SER A 101 -34.25 3.82 -9.64
CA SER A 101 -32.98 3.29 -9.17
C SER A 101 -31.83 3.46 -10.18
N ASP A 102 -32.11 3.91 -11.39
CA ASP A 102 -31.05 4.15 -12.37
C ASP A 102 -30.18 5.33 -11.97
N SER A 103 -28.87 5.16 -12.15
CA SER A 103 -27.87 6.17 -11.87
C SER A 103 -27.74 7.11 -13.08
N TYR A 104 -27.52 8.38 -12.79
CA TYR A 104 -27.31 9.44 -13.77
C TYR A 104 -26.18 10.34 -13.31
N ILE A 105 -25.42 10.85 -14.27
CA ILE A 105 -24.32 11.78 -14.02
C ILE A 105 -24.82 13.20 -14.25
N VAL A 106 -24.65 14.05 -13.25
CA VAL A 106 -24.85 15.50 -13.33
C VAL A 106 -23.62 16.12 -13.99
N LYS A 107 -23.73 16.47 -15.28
CA LYS A 107 -22.57 16.83 -16.11
C LYS A 107 -21.80 18.04 -15.58
N SER A 108 -22.50 19.08 -15.13
CA SER A 108 -21.85 20.28 -14.60
C SER A 108 -20.98 19.96 -13.39
N ILE A 109 -21.44 19.08 -12.50
CA ILE A 109 -20.65 18.65 -11.33
C ILE A 109 -19.49 17.75 -11.74
N ALA A 110 -19.70 16.84 -12.70
CA ALA A 110 -18.59 16.04 -13.23
C ALA A 110 -17.48 16.93 -13.80
N VAL A 111 -17.83 17.99 -14.55
CA VAL A 111 -16.87 18.98 -15.06
C VAL A 111 -16.21 19.79 -13.94
N GLU A 112 -16.94 20.15 -12.88
CA GLU A 112 -16.34 20.75 -11.68
C GLU A 112 -15.30 19.81 -11.05
N HIS A 113 -15.62 18.51 -10.91
CA HIS A 113 -14.69 17.50 -10.38
C HIS A 113 -13.48 17.26 -11.29
N MET A 114 -13.61 17.35 -12.62
CA MET A 114 -12.47 17.28 -13.53
C MET A 114 -11.45 18.38 -13.23
N LYS A 115 -11.92 19.62 -13.03
CA LYS A 115 -11.04 20.75 -12.69
C LYS A 115 -10.36 20.56 -11.34
N ILE A 116 -11.07 19.96 -10.36
CA ILE A 116 -10.47 19.59 -9.07
C ILE A 116 -9.34 18.58 -9.28
N ILE A 117 -9.56 17.53 -10.08
CA ILE A 117 -8.54 16.54 -10.42
C ILE A 117 -7.33 17.21 -11.10
N GLU A 118 -7.57 18.04 -12.11
CA GLU A 118 -6.49 18.78 -12.80
C GLU A 118 -5.70 19.68 -11.83
N ASN A 119 -6.38 20.33 -10.89
CA ASN A 119 -5.73 21.14 -9.87
C ASN A 119 -4.89 20.30 -8.89
N VAL A 120 -5.37 19.13 -8.47
CA VAL A 120 -4.61 18.19 -7.64
C VAL A 120 -3.37 17.70 -8.37
N VAL A 121 -3.52 17.31 -9.64
CA VAL A 121 -2.42 16.92 -10.52
C VAL A 121 -1.39 18.03 -10.63
N ALA A 122 -1.83 19.28 -10.79
CA ALA A 122 -0.93 20.43 -10.88
C ALA A 122 -0.23 20.75 -9.56
N THR A 123 -0.95 20.72 -8.45
CA THR A 123 -0.39 21.01 -7.12
C THR A 123 0.68 20.00 -6.72
N HIS A 124 0.52 18.74 -7.13
CA HIS A 124 1.45 17.64 -6.82
C HIS A 124 2.47 17.36 -7.95
N ASN A 125 2.50 18.18 -9.01
CA ASN A 125 3.38 18.00 -10.18
C ASN A 125 3.29 16.58 -10.80
N LEU A 126 2.07 16.06 -10.97
CA LEU A 126 1.81 14.71 -11.49
C LEU A 126 1.64 14.67 -13.02
N GLN A 127 1.81 15.79 -13.73
CA GLN A 127 1.71 15.83 -15.19
C GLN A 127 2.79 14.99 -15.86
N ASN A 128 2.42 14.24 -16.88
CA ASN A 128 3.28 13.28 -17.61
C ASN A 128 3.97 12.23 -16.73
N LYS A 129 3.60 12.12 -15.45
CA LYS A 129 4.10 11.08 -14.56
C LYS A 129 3.20 9.86 -14.68
N THR A 130 3.79 8.70 -14.89
CA THR A 130 3.10 7.42 -14.80
C THR A 130 3.08 6.97 -13.34
N MET A 131 1.93 6.53 -12.83
CA MET A 131 1.79 6.05 -11.46
C MET A 131 0.64 5.04 -11.34
N LYS A 132 0.55 4.33 -10.20
CA LYS A 132 -0.63 3.51 -9.89
C LYS A 132 -1.87 4.38 -9.79
N TYR A 133 -2.97 3.86 -10.31
CA TYR A 133 -4.27 4.48 -10.14
C TYR A 133 -4.65 4.60 -8.66
N GLU A 134 -4.35 3.58 -7.86
CA GLU A 134 -4.63 3.55 -6.43
C GLU A 134 -3.85 4.63 -5.65
N ASP A 135 -2.57 4.83 -5.99
CA ASP A 135 -1.75 5.87 -5.38
C ASP A 135 -2.28 7.27 -5.73
N PHE A 136 -2.77 7.44 -6.97
CA PHE A 136 -3.42 8.68 -7.38
C PHE A 136 -4.71 8.93 -6.59
N LEU A 137 -5.54 7.89 -6.38
CA LEU A 137 -6.75 8.01 -5.58
C LEU A 137 -6.46 8.43 -4.14
N PHE A 138 -5.40 7.90 -3.54
CA PHE A 138 -4.97 8.30 -2.21
C PHE A 138 -4.68 9.81 -2.13
N ILE A 139 -3.90 10.33 -3.07
CA ILE A 139 -3.59 11.77 -3.17
C ILE A 139 -4.86 12.60 -3.42
N LEU A 140 -5.74 12.13 -4.31
CA LEU A 140 -6.98 12.81 -4.65
C LEU A 140 -7.92 12.95 -3.44
N PHE A 141 -8.11 11.87 -2.68
CA PHE A 141 -9.01 11.86 -1.52
C PHE A 141 -8.44 12.62 -0.31
N GLN A 142 -7.11 12.75 -0.21
CA GLN A 142 -6.49 13.64 0.78
C GLN A 142 -6.63 15.12 0.41
N SER A 143 -6.76 15.43 -0.87
CA SER A 143 -6.70 16.81 -1.39
C SER A 143 -8.05 17.37 -1.85
N SER A 144 -9.13 16.58 -1.81
CA SER A 144 -10.43 16.97 -2.33
C SER A 144 -11.59 16.34 -1.56
N ASN A 145 -12.80 16.86 -1.79
CA ASN A 145 -14.04 16.30 -1.27
C ASN A 145 -14.64 15.22 -2.19
N ILE A 146 -13.98 14.85 -3.30
CA ILE A 146 -14.48 13.82 -4.20
C ILE A 146 -14.46 12.48 -3.47
N THR A 147 -15.59 11.77 -3.50
CA THR A 147 -15.70 10.45 -2.85
C THR A 147 -15.35 9.33 -3.81
N ARG A 148 -15.16 8.13 -3.25
CA ARG A 148 -14.96 6.90 -4.02
C ARG A 148 -16.03 6.69 -5.10
N ASN A 149 -17.30 7.00 -4.82
CA ASN A 149 -18.40 6.84 -5.77
C ASN A 149 -18.57 8.06 -6.70
N GLY A 150 -17.72 9.08 -6.56
CA GLY A 150 -17.76 10.31 -7.34
C GLY A 150 -16.59 10.48 -8.31
N VAL A 151 -15.59 9.59 -8.25
CA VAL A 151 -14.34 9.71 -9.02
C VAL A 151 -14.46 9.19 -10.45
N ASP A 152 -15.31 8.20 -10.70
CA ASP A 152 -15.38 7.58 -12.03
C ASP A 152 -15.81 8.56 -13.13
N PRO A 153 -16.92 9.33 -12.98
CA PRO A 153 -17.36 10.24 -14.04
C PRO A 153 -16.31 11.26 -14.50
N PRO A 154 -15.61 12.00 -13.62
CA PRO A 154 -14.60 12.95 -14.07
C PRO A 154 -13.38 12.26 -14.71
N ILE A 155 -12.98 11.05 -14.26
CA ILE A 155 -11.91 10.28 -14.90
C ILE A 155 -12.31 9.87 -16.33
N ILE A 156 -13.53 9.37 -16.53
CA ILE A 156 -14.08 9.05 -17.86
C ILE A 156 -14.01 10.28 -18.78
N PHE A 157 -14.43 11.43 -18.27
CA PHE A 157 -14.52 12.64 -19.07
C PHE A 157 -13.13 13.13 -19.46
N LEU A 158 -12.18 13.12 -18.53
CA LEU A 158 -10.78 13.46 -18.81
C LEU A 158 -10.16 12.51 -19.84
N GLU A 159 -10.45 11.20 -19.78
CA GLU A 159 -9.95 10.25 -20.77
C GLU A 159 -10.53 10.52 -22.17
N LYS A 160 -11.84 10.80 -22.26
CA LYS A 160 -12.50 11.17 -23.53
C LYS A 160 -11.96 12.47 -24.12
N GLU A 161 -11.64 13.43 -23.27
CA GLU A 161 -10.97 14.68 -23.65
C GLU A 161 -9.46 14.49 -23.90
N LYS A 162 -8.95 13.26 -23.75
CA LYS A 162 -7.54 12.89 -23.88
C LYS A 162 -6.64 13.70 -22.94
N ARG A 163 -7.16 14.08 -21.77
CA ARG A 163 -6.44 14.74 -20.67
C ARG A 163 -5.76 13.73 -19.75
N LEU A 164 -6.13 12.45 -19.82
CA LEU A 164 -5.42 11.35 -19.18
C LEU A 164 -5.43 10.12 -20.09
N THR A 165 -4.51 9.20 -19.80
CA THR A 165 -4.53 7.84 -20.32
C THR A 165 -4.34 6.87 -19.16
N THR A 166 -4.83 5.66 -19.34
CA THR A 166 -4.74 4.60 -18.33
C THR A 166 -4.40 3.30 -19.05
N GLU A 167 -3.66 2.40 -18.40
CA GLU A 167 -3.30 1.12 -19.00
C GLU A 167 -3.16 0.06 -17.90
N SER A 168 -3.65 -1.16 -18.17
CA SER A 168 -3.43 -2.27 -17.25
C SER A 168 -2.14 -3.02 -17.58
N VAL A 169 -1.33 -3.28 -16.57
CA VAL A 169 -0.12 -4.10 -16.64
C VAL A 169 -0.27 -5.28 -15.68
N ILE A 170 0.26 -6.44 -16.04
CA ILE A 170 0.34 -7.61 -15.16
C ILE A 170 1.76 -7.65 -14.61
N ILE A 171 1.90 -7.51 -13.29
CA ILE A 171 3.18 -7.60 -12.58
C ILE A 171 3.01 -8.64 -11.49
N ASP A 172 3.87 -9.65 -11.46
CA ASP A 172 3.83 -10.75 -10.48
C ASP A 172 2.41 -11.35 -10.34
N ASP A 173 1.81 -11.73 -11.48
CA ASP A 173 0.44 -12.24 -11.62
C ASP A 173 -0.69 -11.32 -11.12
N THR A 174 -0.34 -10.08 -10.75
CA THR A 174 -1.27 -9.09 -10.21
C THR A 174 -1.57 -8.02 -11.26
N LYS A 175 -2.85 -7.86 -11.58
CA LYS A 175 -3.29 -6.82 -12.53
C LYS A 175 -3.28 -5.46 -11.84
N THR A 176 -2.40 -4.58 -12.31
CA THR A 176 -2.24 -3.20 -11.84
C THR A 176 -2.73 -2.23 -12.90
N PHE A 177 -3.35 -1.12 -12.49
CA PHE A 177 -3.74 -0.04 -13.40
C PHE A 177 -2.81 1.16 -13.23
N LEU A 178 -2.21 1.57 -14.35
CA LEU A 178 -1.39 2.76 -14.43
C LEU A 178 -2.21 3.91 -14.99
N ILE A 179 -1.99 5.11 -14.47
CA ILE A 179 -2.57 6.36 -14.93
C ILE A 179 -1.46 7.35 -15.27
N LYS A 180 -1.67 8.14 -16.33
CA LYS A 180 -0.79 9.23 -16.75
C LYS A 180 -1.62 10.40 -17.24
N PHE A 181 -1.40 11.56 -16.63
CA PHE A 181 -2.08 12.81 -16.99
C PHE A 181 -1.30 13.58 -18.06
N ALA A 182 -2.03 14.33 -18.88
CA ALA A 182 -1.45 15.23 -19.87
C ALA A 182 -0.70 16.40 -19.22
N SER A 183 0.16 17.06 -19.99
CA SER A 183 0.64 18.41 -19.69
C SER A 183 -0.52 19.41 -19.54
N ILE A 184 -0.23 20.57 -18.95
CA ILE A 184 -1.20 21.65 -18.66
C ILE A 184 -2.07 22.00 -19.88
N ASP A 185 -1.47 22.09 -21.08
CA ASP A 185 -2.17 22.39 -22.34
C ASP A 185 -1.99 21.27 -23.39
N GLY A 186 -1.61 20.08 -22.93
CA GLY A 186 -1.26 18.95 -23.79
C GLY A 186 -2.37 17.91 -23.93
N ILE A 187 -2.11 16.96 -24.82
CA ILE A 187 -2.84 15.69 -24.90
C ILE A 187 -2.03 14.63 -24.17
N ALA A 188 -2.71 13.76 -23.43
CA ALA A 188 -2.11 12.65 -22.72
C ALA A 188 -1.38 11.73 -23.72
N GLN A 189 -0.09 11.53 -23.49
CA GLN A 189 0.70 10.61 -24.28
C GLN A 189 0.47 9.19 -23.79
N PRO A 190 0.50 8.18 -24.67
CA PRO A 190 0.46 6.77 -24.26
C PRO A 190 1.54 6.47 -23.22
N ILE A 191 1.25 5.49 -22.36
CA ILE A 191 2.25 4.97 -21.41
C ILE A 191 3.25 4.13 -22.21
N THR A 192 4.50 4.56 -22.21
CA THR A 192 5.57 3.92 -22.98
C THR A 192 6.02 2.62 -22.34
N SER A 193 6.67 1.74 -23.11
CA SER A 193 7.31 0.54 -22.55
C SER A 193 8.37 0.89 -21.50
N ILE A 194 9.10 1.98 -21.71
CA ILE A 194 10.13 2.47 -20.79
C ILE A 194 9.51 2.84 -19.44
N GLU A 195 8.41 3.61 -19.45
CA GLU A 195 7.71 3.97 -18.22
C GLU A 195 7.20 2.76 -17.45
N LYS A 196 6.70 1.73 -18.15
CA LYS A 196 6.29 0.47 -17.52
C LYS A 196 7.48 -0.24 -16.87
N SER A 197 8.62 -0.28 -17.55
CA SER A 197 9.83 -0.89 -17.02
C SER A 197 10.42 -0.11 -15.82
N ILE A 198 10.37 1.23 -15.83
CA ILE A 198 10.73 2.04 -14.66
C ILE A 198 9.82 1.71 -13.49
N TYR A 199 8.52 1.71 -13.74
CA TYR A 199 7.52 1.40 -12.73
C TYR A 199 7.71 -0.02 -12.15
N GLU A 200 8.02 -1.00 -12.98
CA GLU A 200 8.37 -2.35 -12.50
C GLU A 200 9.60 -2.37 -11.58
N ILE A 201 10.63 -1.55 -11.87
CA ILE A 201 11.79 -1.41 -10.98
C ILE A 201 11.37 -0.81 -9.64
N GLU A 202 10.58 0.26 -9.65
CA GLU A 202 10.05 0.89 -8.41
C GLU A 202 9.23 -0.12 -7.59
N GLN A 203 8.46 -1.00 -8.23
CA GLN A 203 7.73 -2.05 -7.51
C GLN A 203 8.67 -3.08 -6.88
N ARG A 204 9.70 -3.51 -7.62
CA ARG A 204 10.70 -4.45 -7.09
C ARG A 204 11.52 -3.84 -5.95
N GLU A 205 11.81 -2.53 -6.02
CA GLU A 205 12.46 -1.78 -4.94
C GLU A 205 11.61 -1.83 -3.66
N ASN A 206 10.32 -1.47 -3.75
CA ASN A 206 9.42 -1.50 -2.60
C ASN A 206 9.29 -2.90 -2.01
N ARG A 207 9.18 -3.93 -2.84
CA ARG A 207 9.12 -5.33 -2.39
C ARG A 207 10.40 -5.78 -1.69
N LEU A 208 11.57 -5.40 -2.19
CA LEU A 208 12.84 -5.68 -1.50
C LEU A 208 12.91 -4.99 -0.14
N MET A 209 12.41 -3.75 -0.03
CA MET A 209 12.36 -3.03 1.24
C MET A 209 11.45 -3.73 2.26
N GLU A 210 10.26 -4.16 1.84
CA GLU A 210 9.33 -4.95 2.67
C GLU A 210 9.96 -6.29 3.11
N ASP A 211 10.60 -7.01 2.19
CA ASP A 211 11.28 -8.27 2.48
C ASP A 211 12.42 -8.08 3.49
N ILE A 212 13.23 -7.02 3.34
CA ILE A 212 14.33 -6.71 4.26
C ILE A 212 13.76 -6.48 5.67
N THR A 213 12.72 -5.64 5.81
CA THR A 213 12.07 -5.38 7.10
C THR A 213 11.48 -6.66 7.71
N SER A 214 10.92 -7.55 6.88
CA SER A 214 10.43 -8.85 7.36
C SER A 214 11.56 -9.76 7.86
N ILE A 215 12.68 -9.83 7.15
CA ILE A 215 13.83 -10.65 7.55
C ILE A 215 14.48 -10.10 8.82
N GLU A 216 14.59 -8.78 8.98
CA GLU A 216 15.05 -8.13 10.22
C GLU A 216 14.21 -8.54 11.42
N HIS A 217 12.88 -8.58 11.23
CA HIS A 217 11.97 -9.04 12.26
C HIS A 217 12.20 -10.52 12.61
N ASP A 218 12.35 -11.39 11.61
CA ASP A 218 12.60 -12.82 11.79
C ASP A 218 13.96 -13.11 12.47
N ILE A 219 15.00 -12.34 12.15
CA ILE A 219 16.30 -12.37 12.84
C ILE A 219 16.11 -12.04 14.32
N SER A 220 15.39 -10.96 14.61
CA SER A 220 15.13 -10.51 15.98
C SER A 220 14.36 -11.57 16.78
N GLN A 221 13.32 -12.18 16.20
CA GLN A 221 12.57 -13.27 16.83
C GLN A 221 13.42 -14.52 17.03
N THR A 222 14.28 -14.86 16.05
CA THR A 222 15.19 -16.00 16.15
C THR A 222 16.18 -15.79 17.30
N MET A 223 16.72 -14.58 17.43
CA MET A 223 17.64 -14.24 18.51
C MET A 223 17.01 -14.33 19.90
N GLU A 224 15.73 -13.97 20.02
CA GLU A 224 15.00 -14.16 21.28
C GLU A 224 14.87 -15.64 21.65
N LYS A 225 14.58 -16.51 20.68
CA LYS A 225 14.55 -17.96 20.90
C LYS A 225 15.94 -18.52 21.27
N VAL A 226 17.00 -18.02 20.64
CA VAL A 226 18.39 -18.37 21.02
C VAL A 226 18.61 -18.09 22.51
N ARG A 227 18.26 -16.87 22.97
CA ARG A 227 18.39 -16.50 24.39
C ARG A 227 17.60 -17.43 25.31
N GLN A 228 16.37 -17.79 24.96
CA GLN A 228 15.55 -18.74 25.72
C GLN A 228 16.18 -20.13 25.81
N HIS A 229 16.70 -20.67 24.70
CA HIS A 229 17.37 -21.97 24.71
C HIS A 229 18.70 -21.95 25.50
N ILE A 230 19.45 -20.84 25.47
CA ILE A 230 20.62 -20.61 26.33
C ILE A 230 20.22 -20.55 27.81
N GLN A 231 19.09 -19.89 28.13
CA GLN A 231 18.54 -19.87 29.49
C GLN A 231 18.22 -21.28 29.99
N ASN A 232 17.61 -22.10 29.15
CA ASN A 232 17.21 -23.48 29.43
C ASN A 232 18.38 -24.49 29.36
N GLY A 233 19.61 -24.05 29.10
CA GLY A 233 20.79 -24.93 28.98
C GLY A 233 20.82 -25.80 27.72
N GLN A 234 19.92 -25.54 26.76
CA GLN A 234 19.75 -26.31 25.53
C GLN A 234 20.72 -25.81 24.43
N LYS A 235 22.03 -25.99 24.66
CA LYS A 235 23.10 -25.45 23.79
C LYS A 235 22.98 -25.86 22.31
N GLN A 236 22.59 -27.11 22.04
CA GLN A 236 22.45 -27.60 20.67
C GLN A 236 21.31 -26.90 19.91
N MET A 237 20.17 -26.65 20.57
CA MET A 237 19.06 -25.91 19.99
C MET A 237 19.42 -24.43 19.75
N ALA A 238 20.16 -23.82 20.68
CA ALA A 238 20.68 -22.47 20.51
C ALA A 238 21.63 -22.37 19.29
N LYS A 239 22.55 -23.33 19.13
CA LYS A 239 23.45 -23.41 17.98
C LYS A 239 22.71 -23.55 16.64
N THR A 240 21.67 -24.39 16.59
CA THR A 240 20.80 -24.54 15.42
C THR A 240 20.09 -23.23 15.05
N LEU A 241 19.60 -22.50 16.04
CA LEU A 241 18.94 -21.21 15.80
C LEU A 241 19.93 -20.11 15.39
N LEU A 242 21.18 -20.15 15.87
CA LEU A 242 22.25 -19.28 15.39
C LEU A 242 22.60 -19.56 13.92
N LYS A 243 22.66 -20.83 13.51
CA LYS A 243 22.78 -21.20 12.08
C LYS A 243 21.67 -20.58 11.24
N LYS A 244 20.42 -20.68 11.71
CA LYS A 244 19.26 -20.05 11.07
C LYS A 244 19.43 -18.52 10.97
N LYS A 245 19.85 -17.87 12.06
CA LYS A 245 20.11 -16.41 12.09
C LYS A 245 21.12 -16.01 11.00
N HIS A 246 22.25 -16.69 10.92
CA HIS A 246 23.30 -16.38 9.95
C HIS A 246 22.82 -16.54 8.49
N ILE A 247 22.00 -17.56 8.21
CA ILE A 247 21.38 -17.73 6.87
C ILE A 247 20.46 -16.55 6.54
N LEU A 248 19.63 -16.11 7.49
CA LEU A 248 18.74 -14.96 7.32
C LEU A 248 19.54 -13.67 7.09
N GLU A 249 20.61 -13.45 7.85
CA GLU A 249 21.51 -12.29 7.70
C GLU A 249 22.19 -12.28 6.32
N LYS A 250 22.67 -13.43 5.84
CA LYS A 250 23.23 -13.55 4.48
C LYS A 250 22.19 -13.23 3.41
N SER A 251 20.96 -13.74 3.55
CA SER A 251 19.85 -13.44 2.62
C SER A 251 19.50 -11.95 2.61
N MET A 252 19.42 -11.33 3.79
CA MET A 252 19.19 -9.89 3.94
C MET A 252 20.28 -9.06 3.26
N GLN A 253 21.56 -9.40 3.46
CA GLN A 253 22.69 -8.70 2.85
C GLN A 253 22.63 -8.73 1.31
N LEU A 254 22.20 -9.85 0.74
CA LEU A 254 21.99 -9.97 -0.71
C LEU A 254 20.84 -9.07 -1.20
N LYS A 255 19.71 -9.06 -0.48
CA LYS A 255 18.58 -8.17 -0.80
C LYS A 255 18.94 -6.70 -0.68
N ILE A 256 19.73 -6.30 0.33
CA ILE A 256 20.27 -4.94 0.46
C ILE A 256 21.13 -4.57 -0.75
N THR A 257 22.03 -5.45 -1.17
CA THR A 257 22.90 -5.21 -2.33
C THR A 257 22.09 -5.06 -3.64
N ALA A 258 21.04 -5.86 -3.80
CA ALA A 258 20.10 -5.73 -4.92
C ALA A 258 19.32 -4.40 -4.85
N LEU A 259 18.86 -3.99 -3.66
CA LEU A 259 18.16 -2.74 -3.43
C LEU A 259 19.04 -1.54 -3.81
N ASP A 260 20.29 -1.49 -3.32
CA ASP A 260 21.27 -0.45 -3.66
C ASP A 260 21.49 -0.34 -5.18
N THR A 261 21.53 -1.49 -5.85
CA THR A 261 21.67 -1.56 -7.30
C THR A 261 20.45 -0.94 -7.99
N LEU A 262 19.23 -1.31 -7.60
CA LEU A 262 17.99 -0.74 -8.16
C LEU A 262 17.89 0.76 -7.93
N GLN A 263 18.21 1.23 -6.72
CA GLN A 263 18.22 2.65 -6.38
C GLN A 263 19.24 3.43 -7.23
N GLY A 264 20.43 2.87 -7.44
CA GLY A 264 21.44 3.44 -8.33
C GLY A 264 20.96 3.55 -9.79
N ILE A 265 20.14 2.59 -10.26
CA ILE A 265 19.54 2.62 -11.60
C ILE A 265 18.47 3.71 -11.69
N LEU A 266 17.55 3.76 -10.73
CA LEU A 266 16.49 4.78 -10.67
C LEU A 266 17.07 6.19 -10.61
N GLN A 267 18.13 6.41 -9.81
CA GLN A 267 18.82 7.69 -9.75
C GLN A 267 19.44 8.08 -11.10
N LYS A 268 20.07 7.13 -11.80
CA LYS A 268 20.61 7.37 -13.15
C LYS A 268 19.50 7.71 -14.14
N ILE A 269 18.36 7.00 -14.08
CA ILE A 269 17.19 7.24 -14.92
C ILE A 269 16.63 8.65 -14.66
N HIS A 270 16.45 9.03 -13.40
CA HIS A 270 16.00 10.37 -13.02
C HIS A 270 16.93 11.48 -13.53
N ASN A 271 18.24 11.23 -13.53
CA ASN A 271 19.23 12.20 -14.02
C ASN A 271 19.34 12.25 -15.55
N CYS A 272 18.71 11.33 -16.28
CA CYS A 272 18.74 11.30 -17.75
C CYS A 272 17.73 12.30 -18.34
N GLN A 273 18.23 13.23 -19.16
CA GLN A 273 17.40 14.25 -19.85
C GLN A 273 16.77 13.76 -21.17
N SER A 274 17.03 12.53 -21.61
CA SER A 274 16.47 12.00 -22.87
C SER A 274 16.17 10.52 -22.80
N ASP A 275 15.12 10.08 -23.51
CA ASP A 275 14.65 8.69 -23.58
C ASP A 275 15.77 7.71 -23.99
N LYS A 276 16.65 8.12 -24.91
CA LYS A 276 17.79 7.29 -25.35
C LYS A 276 18.78 7.02 -24.20
N ASN A 277 18.96 7.97 -23.30
CA ASN A 277 19.83 7.81 -22.14
C ASN A 277 19.13 7.01 -21.04
N VAL A 278 17.81 7.16 -20.89
CA VAL A 278 17.00 6.32 -19.99
C VAL A 278 17.10 4.84 -20.39
N ILE A 279 16.94 4.50 -21.67
CA ILE A 279 17.09 3.11 -22.16
C ILE A 279 18.48 2.56 -21.84
N LYS A 280 19.53 3.34 -22.09
CA LYS A 280 20.91 2.91 -21.79
C LYS A 280 21.14 2.71 -20.30
N ALA A 281 20.67 3.63 -19.45
CA ALA A 281 20.77 3.52 -18.00
C ALA A 281 20.03 2.27 -17.50
N TYR A 282 18.85 2.01 -18.04
CA TYR A 282 18.06 0.82 -17.74
C TYR A 282 18.76 -0.48 -18.16
N GLN A 283 19.31 -0.55 -19.37
CA GLN A 283 20.05 -1.72 -19.87
C GLN A 283 21.29 -2.00 -19.02
N LEU A 284 22.11 -0.97 -18.79
CA LEU A 284 23.30 -1.07 -17.93
C LEU A 284 22.93 -1.49 -16.50
N GLY A 285 21.77 -1.03 -16.01
CA GLY A 285 21.22 -1.42 -14.73
C GLY A 285 20.80 -2.88 -14.66
N THR A 286 20.07 -3.34 -15.67
CA THR A 286 19.62 -4.73 -15.77
C THR A 286 20.83 -5.67 -15.85
N ASP A 287 21.86 -5.30 -16.61
CA ASP A 287 23.09 -6.07 -16.71
C ASP A 287 23.87 -6.07 -15.39
N ALA A 288 23.92 -4.93 -14.68
CA ALA A 288 24.51 -4.85 -13.34
C ALA A 288 23.77 -5.75 -12.34
N LEU A 289 22.43 -5.72 -12.34
CA LEU A 289 21.62 -6.57 -11.46
C LEU A 289 21.83 -8.05 -11.76
N LYS A 290 21.80 -8.45 -13.03
CA LYS A 290 22.13 -9.83 -13.46
C LYS A 290 23.53 -10.24 -13.00
N ASN A 291 24.50 -9.35 -13.12
CA ASN A 291 25.86 -9.63 -12.68
C ASN A 291 25.96 -9.77 -11.16
N VAL A 292 25.27 -8.93 -10.38
CA VAL A 292 25.20 -9.06 -8.91
C VAL A 292 24.63 -10.43 -8.54
N LEU A 293 23.48 -10.80 -9.12
CA LEU A 293 22.83 -12.09 -8.89
C LEU A 293 23.73 -13.28 -9.25
N ASN A 294 24.36 -13.23 -10.43
CA ASN A 294 25.27 -14.26 -10.91
C ASN A 294 26.55 -14.36 -10.04
N THR A 295 27.09 -13.23 -9.58
CA THR A 295 28.31 -13.20 -8.75
C THR A 295 28.02 -13.65 -7.32
N SER A 296 26.79 -13.44 -6.83
CA SER A 296 26.32 -13.95 -5.54
C SER A 296 25.91 -15.44 -5.55
N GLY A 297 25.96 -16.11 -6.70
CA GLY A 297 25.69 -17.54 -6.82
C GLY A 297 24.22 -17.96 -6.68
N ILE A 298 23.26 -17.02 -6.76
CA ILE A 298 21.84 -17.27 -6.50
C ILE A 298 20.98 -16.58 -7.58
N THR A 299 20.11 -17.34 -8.25
CA THR A 299 19.12 -16.79 -9.20
C THR A 299 17.94 -16.13 -8.46
N ILE A 300 17.24 -15.19 -9.12
CA ILE A 300 16.03 -14.54 -8.58
C ILE A 300 14.98 -15.57 -8.10
N GLU A 301 14.86 -16.70 -8.80
CA GLU A 301 13.96 -17.81 -8.42
C GLU A 301 14.44 -18.59 -7.18
N GLN A 302 15.74 -18.58 -6.87
CA GLN A 302 16.30 -19.22 -5.67
C GLN A 302 16.17 -18.35 -4.41
N LEU A 303 15.95 -17.04 -4.56
CA LEU A 303 15.73 -16.10 -3.46
C LEU A 303 14.35 -16.33 -2.78
N ASP A 304 13.32 -16.66 -3.54
CA ASP A 304 12.00 -17.06 -3.02
C ASP A 304 11.98 -18.54 -2.58
N ASN A 305 12.79 -19.40 -3.22
CA ASN A 305 12.86 -20.82 -2.87
C ASN A 305 13.62 -21.10 -1.58
N THR A 306 14.65 -20.35 -1.20
CA THR A 306 15.41 -20.63 0.04
C THR A 306 14.55 -20.51 1.30
N VAL A 307 13.59 -19.59 1.32
CA VAL A 307 12.61 -19.44 2.42
C VAL A 307 11.51 -20.50 2.34
N THR A 308 11.10 -20.90 1.13
CA THR A 308 10.07 -21.93 0.91
C THR A 308 10.58 -23.33 1.25
N GLU A 309 11.83 -23.62 0.90
CA GLU A 309 12.56 -24.83 1.25
C GLU A 309 12.78 -24.89 2.77
N MET A 310 13.07 -23.75 3.42
CA MET A 310 13.12 -23.63 4.87
C MET A 310 11.75 -23.79 5.56
N LYS A 311 10.65 -23.30 4.96
CA LYS A 311 9.28 -23.41 5.50
C LYS A 311 8.78 -24.86 5.44
N ASN A 312 9.05 -25.56 4.33
CA ASN A 312 8.79 -27.00 4.20
C ASN A 312 9.61 -27.84 5.19
N VAL A 313 10.82 -27.38 5.55
CA VAL A 313 11.70 -28.01 6.55
C VAL A 313 11.28 -27.68 8.00
N LEU A 314 10.63 -26.54 8.25
CA LEU A 314 10.14 -26.16 9.58
C LEU A 314 8.82 -26.84 9.98
N GLU A 315 7.96 -27.20 9.01
CA GLU A 315 6.66 -27.85 9.25
C GLU A 315 6.76 -29.33 9.66
N GLN A 316 7.92 -29.97 9.49
CA GLN A 316 8.19 -31.35 9.94
C GLN A 316 8.80 -31.37 11.35
N HIS A 317 7.98 -31.02 12.34
CA HIS A 317 8.41 -30.79 13.73
C HIS A 317 8.62 -32.08 14.55
N ASN A 318 9.63 -32.89 14.19
CA ASN A 318 10.30 -33.89 15.06
C ASN A 318 11.61 -34.47 14.48
N GLU A 319 11.92 -34.28 13.19
CA GLU A 319 13.21 -34.69 12.56
C GLU A 319 14.31 -33.61 12.63
N MET A 320 14.11 -32.59 13.47
CA MET A 320 14.85 -31.33 13.53
C MET A 320 16.37 -31.45 13.74
N LEU A 321 16.86 -32.53 14.38
CA LEU A 321 18.25 -32.61 14.82
C LEU A 321 19.21 -33.22 13.79
N SER A 322 18.74 -34.10 12.91
CA SER A 322 19.62 -34.82 11.97
C SER A 322 19.77 -34.12 10.62
N MET A 323 18.76 -33.38 10.16
CA MET A 323 18.75 -32.81 8.80
C MET A 323 19.43 -31.45 8.68
N ILE A 324 19.48 -30.64 9.75
CA ILE A 324 20.20 -29.35 9.73
C ILE A 324 21.72 -29.56 9.70
N SER A 325 22.21 -30.72 10.17
CA SER A 325 23.61 -31.13 10.03
C SER A 325 23.94 -31.69 8.64
N ALA A 326 22.94 -31.97 7.81
CA ALA A 326 23.09 -32.68 6.55
C ALA A 326 23.07 -31.75 5.32
N VAL A 327 22.74 -30.47 5.47
CA VAL A 327 22.92 -29.48 4.40
C VAL A 327 24.35 -28.96 4.47
N PRO A 328 25.22 -29.27 3.49
CA PRO A 328 26.52 -28.63 3.39
C PRO A 328 26.28 -27.20 2.88
N ILE A 329 26.02 -26.28 3.81
CA ILE A 329 26.20 -24.85 3.54
C ILE A 329 27.68 -24.61 3.81
N ASP A 330 28.51 -24.84 2.78
CA ASP A 330 29.98 -24.79 2.79
C ASP A 330 30.56 -23.42 3.23
N ASP A 331 29.70 -22.46 3.57
CA ASP A 331 29.97 -21.05 3.84
C ASP A 331 29.72 -20.60 5.30
N ILE A 332 29.29 -21.49 6.20
CA ILE A 332 29.08 -21.12 7.61
C ILE A 332 30.12 -21.85 8.48
N ASP A 333 31.05 -21.08 9.05
CA ASP A 333 32.12 -21.64 9.88
C ASP A 333 31.55 -22.13 11.22
N GLU A 334 31.63 -23.45 11.43
CA GLU A 334 31.20 -24.10 12.67
C GLU A 334 31.95 -23.56 13.89
N LEU A 335 33.20 -23.12 13.70
CA LEU A 335 34.02 -22.53 14.76
C LEU A 335 33.52 -21.14 15.15
N GLU A 336 33.10 -20.34 14.18
CA GLU A 336 32.53 -19.00 14.41
C GLU A 336 31.22 -19.09 15.21
N LEU A 337 30.37 -20.07 14.88
CA LEU A 337 29.14 -20.33 15.64
C LEU A 337 29.39 -20.78 17.07
N GLU A 338 30.44 -21.58 17.31
CA GLU A 338 30.83 -22.00 18.65
C GLU A 338 31.36 -20.83 19.49
N LEU A 339 32.12 -19.93 18.86
CA LEU A 339 32.59 -18.69 19.48
C LEU A 339 31.41 -17.78 19.82
N GLU A 340 30.50 -17.50 18.87
CA GLU A 340 29.32 -16.66 19.12
C GLU A 340 28.44 -17.24 20.23
N LEU A 341 28.22 -18.56 20.23
CA LEU A 341 27.48 -19.23 21.29
C LEU A 341 28.19 -19.11 22.64
N GLY A 342 29.52 -19.23 22.66
CA GLY A 342 30.37 -19.04 23.84
C GLY A 342 30.21 -17.64 24.43
N ASP A 343 30.38 -16.61 23.60
CA ASP A 343 30.24 -15.22 23.99
C ASP A 343 28.85 -14.90 24.55
N LEU A 344 27.78 -15.43 23.95
CA LEU A 344 26.41 -15.25 24.43
C LEU A 344 26.15 -15.93 25.78
N ILE A 345 26.77 -17.10 26.01
CA ILE A 345 26.71 -17.79 27.30
C ILE A 345 27.50 -17.00 28.36
N ASP A 346 28.65 -16.45 28.01
CA ASP A 346 29.51 -15.67 28.91
C ASP A 346 28.90 -14.31 29.26
N MET A 347 28.24 -13.63 28.31
CA MET A 347 27.42 -12.43 28.59
C MET A 347 26.30 -12.75 29.58
N LYS A 348 25.59 -13.87 29.44
CA LYS A 348 24.60 -14.30 30.44
C LYS A 348 25.25 -14.55 31.80
N LEU A 349 26.40 -15.22 31.86
CA LEU A 349 27.09 -15.51 33.12
C LEU A 349 27.52 -14.22 33.84
N THR A 350 27.91 -13.19 33.10
CA THR A 350 28.24 -11.87 33.66
C THR A 350 26.99 -11.12 34.13
N GLU A 351 25.88 -11.12 33.38
CA GLU A 351 24.58 -10.56 33.82
C GLU A 351 24.04 -11.27 35.08
N SER A 352 24.10 -12.60 35.13
CA SER A 352 23.65 -13.42 36.27
C SER A 352 24.47 -13.20 37.55
N ASN A 353 25.75 -12.79 37.39
CA ASN A 353 26.65 -12.52 38.52
C ASN A 353 26.50 -11.08 39.05
N ILE A 354 26.04 -10.13 38.21
CA ILE A 354 25.72 -8.77 38.63
C ILE A 354 24.48 -8.76 39.54
N ASP A 355 23.45 -9.56 39.23
CA ASP A 355 22.25 -9.69 40.07
C ASP A 355 22.52 -10.32 41.46
N LYS A 356 23.58 -11.13 41.58
CA LYS A 356 23.97 -11.76 42.86
C LYS A 356 24.81 -10.85 43.76
N HIS A 357 25.47 -9.82 43.21
CA HIS A 357 26.39 -8.98 43.98
C HIS A 357 25.71 -7.81 44.73
N ASN A 358 24.40 -7.61 44.56
CA ASN A 358 23.60 -6.58 45.25
C ASN A 358 22.96 -7.03 46.58
N ILE A 359 23.34 -8.19 47.13
CA ILE A 359 22.95 -8.60 48.50
C ILE A 359 24.20 -9.03 49.26
N SER A 360 24.90 -8.07 49.87
CA SER A 360 25.77 -8.33 51.01
C SER A 360 25.45 -7.33 52.12
N THR A 361 24.70 -7.83 53.09
CA THR A 361 24.43 -7.20 54.38
C THR A 361 25.73 -7.13 55.20
N PRO A 362 26.06 -6.02 55.88
CA PRO A 362 27.19 -5.98 56.81
C PRO A 362 26.82 -6.61 58.16
N ALA A 363 27.80 -7.28 58.78
CA ALA A 363 27.66 -7.96 60.06
C ALA A 363 27.97 -7.09 61.29
N LEU A 364 27.19 -7.35 62.36
CA LEU A 364 27.47 -7.35 63.81
C LEU A 364 27.87 -6.06 64.58
N VAL A 365 27.05 -5.71 65.58
CA VAL A 365 27.40 -5.04 66.86
C VAL A 365 26.53 -5.66 68.00
N PRO A 366 27.04 -5.82 69.25
CA PRO A 366 26.48 -6.73 70.29
C PRO A 366 25.46 -6.06 71.24
N PRO A 367 24.85 -6.77 72.21
CA PRO A 367 23.60 -6.36 72.87
C PRO A 367 23.82 -5.63 74.20
N VAL A 368 23.01 -4.59 74.47
CA VAL A 368 22.83 -4.02 75.83
C VAL A 368 21.36 -3.67 76.11
N GLU A 369 21.01 -3.94 77.36
CA GLU A 369 19.77 -3.93 78.14
C GLU A 369 18.77 -2.75 78.08
N ASN A 370 17.49 -3.14 78.13
CA ASN A 370 16.37 -2.67 78.99
C ASN A 370 16.13 -1.17 79.34
N ARG A 371 14.91 -0.74 78.94
CA ARG A 371 13.84 -0.04 79.71
C ARG A 371 13.72 1.51 79.66
N PRO A 372 12.52 2.10 79.98
CA PRO A 372 11.73 2.89 79.02
C PRO A 372 11.22 4.25 79.55
N SER A 373 10.70 5.13 78.69
CA SER A 373 9.71 6.20 79.03
C SER A 373 9.40 7.01 77.76
N ASN A 374 8.19 7.02 77.21
CA ASN A 374 6.96 7.73 77.60
C ASN A 374 6.99 9.27 77.44
N ALA A 375 6.18 9.73 76.48
CA ALA A 375 5.26 10.88 76.51
C ALA A 375 5.67 12.30 76.04
N HIS A 376 4.73 12.88 75.26
CA HIS A 376 4.44 14.30 74.94
C HIS A 376 5.48 15.08 74.09
N ASP A 377 5.15 15.98 73.16
CA ASP A 377 4.03 16.94 72.99
C ASP A 377 4.01 17.38 71.49
N PHE A 378 2.90 17.40 70.76
CA PHE A 378 1.96 18.53 70.52
C PHE A 378 2.57 19.89 70.12
N ASP A 379 2.21 20.31 68.90
CA ASP A 379 2.02 21.65 68.32
C ASP A 379 3.09 22.75 68.44
N THR A 380 3.57 23.22 67.27
CA THR A 380 3.56 24.64 66.85
C THR A 380 4.12 24.71 65.41
N GLU A 381 3.29 24.91 64.39
CA GLU A 381 2.75 26.19 63.88
C GLU A 381 3.67 26.83 62.82
N ILE A 382 3.00 27.49 61.87
CA ILE A 382 3.47 28.58 61.00
C ILE A 382 3.80 28.20 59.55
N GLU A 383 2.77 28.40 58.73
CA GLU A 383 2.78 28.82 57.34
C GLU A 383 3.97 29.72 56.97
N LYS A 384 4.60 29.41 55.83
CA LYS A 384 4.65 30.33 54.70
C LYS A 384 4.94 29.60 53.39
#